data_AF-A0A1H6C3U8-F1
#
_entry.id   AF-A0A1H6C3U8-F1
#
_cell.length_a   1.000
_cell.length_b   1.000
_cell.length_c   1.000
_cell.angle_alpha   90.00
_cell.angle_beta   90.00
_cell.angle_gamma   90.00
#
_symmetry.space_group_name_H-M   'P 1'
#
loop_
_entity.id
_entity.type
_entity.pdbx_description
1 polymer ?
#
loop_
_entity_poly.entity_id
_entity_poly.type
_entity_poly.pdbx_seq_one_letter_code
_entity_poly.pdbx_strand_id
1 'polypeptide(L)' 'MTEQIYPEPACECSATLDEGQTRCRKCRARDRWIKKQAAKRREGVRREETRRPPRGPRRVAMAGVTWT' A
#
# COMPACT_ATOMS: atom_id res chain seq x y z
N MET A 1 3.12 45.31 -23.47
CA MET A 1 2.92 44.77 -22.11
C MET A 1 3.26 43.29 -22.19
N THR A 2 4.46 42.92 -21.79
CA THR A 2 4.92 41.52 -21.79
C THR A 2 4.26 40.82 -20.62
N GLU A 3 3.24 40.02 -20.91
CA GLU A 3 2.66 39.08 -19.95
C GLU A 3 3.78 38.13 -19.53
N GLN A 4 4.33 38.37 -18.33
CA GLN A 4 5.29 37.46 -17.72
C GLN A 4 4.53 36.19 -17.33
N ILE A 5 4.57 35.20 -18.22
CA ILE A 5 4.12 33.84 -17.98
C ILE A 5 5.19 33.16 -17.11
N TYR A 6 5.29 33.55 -15.85
CA TYR A 6 5.86 32.65 -14.86
C TYR A 6 4.71 31.75 -14.43
N PRO A 7 4.65 30.48 -14.87
CA PRO A 7 3.64 29.59 -14.36
C PRO A 7 3.88 29.48 -12.84
N GLU A 8 2.94 30.01 -12.06
CA GLU A 8 2.88 29.77 -10.62
C GLU A 8 3.13 28.28 -10.37
N PRO A 9 4.01 27.91 -9.42
CA PRO A 9 4.33 26.52 -9.17
C PRO A 9 3.05 25.77 -8.83
N ALA A 10 2.57 24.96 -9.76
CA ALA A 10 1.35 24.20 -9.64
C ALA A 10 1.71 22.73 -9.39
N CYS A 11 0.99 22.11 -8.47
CA CYS A 11 1.06 20.67 -8.28
C CYS A 11 0.51 19.97 -9.53
N GLU A 12 0.89 18.71 -9.76
CA GLU A 12 0.23 17.85 -10.78
C GLU A 12 -1.30 17.84 -10.67
N CYS A 13 -1.83 18.02 -9.45
CA CYS A 13 -3.27 18.15 -9.19
C CYS A 13 -3.81 19.59 -9.29
N SER A 14 -3.13 20.45 -10.05
CA SER A 14 -3.44 21.88 -10.33
C SER A 14 -3.61 22.80 -9.11
N ALA A 15 -3.30 22.31 -7.92
CA ALA A 15 -3.29 23.12 -6.70
C ALA A 15 -2.05 24.03 -6.69
N THR A 16 -2.26 25.30 -6.32
CA THR A 16 -1.18 26.24 -6.04
C THR A 16 -0.26 25.67 -4.94
N LEU A 17 1.03 25.68 -5.19
CA LEU A 17 2.05 25.28 -4.22
C LEU A 17 2.52 26.53 -3.47
N ASP A 18 2.75 26.40 -2.16
CA ASP A 18 3.52 27.43 -1.46
C ASP A 18 4.98 27.41 -1.96
N GLU A 19 5.68 28.52 -1.77
CA GLU A 19 7.09 28.66 -2.15
C GLU A 19 7.95 27.49 -1.63
N GLY A 20 8.74 26.89 -2.52
CA GLY A 20 9.63 25.78 -2.21
C GLY A 20 8.95 24.41 -2.02
N GLN A 21 7.62 24.30 -2.13
CA GLN A 21 6.95 23.00 -2.15
C GLN A 21 6.94 22.40 -3.55
N THR A 22 7.28 21.12 -3.67
CA THR A 22 7.19 20.37 -4.94
C THR A 22 5.84 19.69 -5.12
N ARG A 23 5.08 19.50 -4.03
CA ARG A 23 3.80 18.78 -4.02
C ARG A 23 2.86 19.38 -2.98
N CYS A 24 1.59 19.53 -3.33
CA CYS A 24 0.60 20.09 -2.42
C CYS A 24 0.26 19.08 -1.30
N ARG A 25 -0.33 19.58 -0.21
CA ARG A 25 -0.74 18.76 0.94
C ARG A 25 -1.67 17.61 0.54
N LYS A 26 -2.60 17.84 -0.40
CA LYS A 26 -3.54 16.82 -0.90
C LYS A 26 -2.83 15.70 -1.63
N CYS A 27 -1.96 16.03 -2.57
CA CYS A 27 -1.19 15.06 -3.35
C CYS A 27 -0.20 14.29 -2.44
N ARG A 28 0.42 14.95 -1.45
CA ARG A 28 1.25 14.29 -0.41
C ARG A 28 0.45 13.32 0.47
N ALA A 29 -0.77 13.69 0.86
CA ALA A 29 -1.66 12.83 1.65
C ALA A 29 -2.11 11.60 0.86
N ARG A 30 -2.44 11.77 -0.43
CA ARG A 30 -2.81 10.68 -1.34
C ARG A 30 -1.66 9.66 -1.47
N ASP A 31 -0.45 10.11 -1.71
CA ASP A 31 0.72 9.22 -1.83
C ASP A 31 0.99 8.43 -0.55
N ARG A 32 0.87 9.09 0.61
CA ARG A 32 0.96 8.41 1.91
C ARG A 32 -0.09 7.33 2.06
N TRP A 33 -1.33 7.62 1.67
CA TRP A 33 -2.41 6.64 1.72
C TRP A 33 -2.15 5.46 0.78
N ILE A 34 -1.74 5.69 -0.46
CA ILE A 34 -1.41 4.63 -1.43
C ILE A 34 -0.30 3.73 -0.87
N LYS A 35 0.79 4.33 -0.35
CA LYS A 35 1.89 3.57 0.28
C LYS A 35 1.40 2.73 1.46
N LYS A 36 0.52 3.29 2.29
CA LYS A 36 -0.09 2.57 3.43
C LYS A 36 -0.95 1.40 2.96
N GLN A 37 -1.75 1.57 1.91
CA GLN A 37 -2.56 0.48 1.35
C GLN A 37 -1.66 -0.64 0.79
N ALA A 38 -0.61 -0.28 0.04
CA ALA A 38 0.36 -1.24 -0.48
C ALA A 38 1.05 -2.03 0.66
N ALA A 39 1.46 -1.33 1.73
CA ALA A 39 2.05 -1.97 2.91
C ALA A 39 1.06 -2.91 3.61
N LYS A 40 -0.19 -2.48 3.83
CA LYS A 40 -1.24 -3.31 4.45
C LYS A 40 -1.52 -4.57 3.63
N ARG A 41 -1.54 -4.46 2.30
CA ARG A 41 -1.69 -5.62 1.41
C ARG A 41 -0.55 -6.61 1.58
N ARG A 42 0.71 -6.14 1.61
CA ARG A 42 1.89 -6.98 1.85
C ARG A 42 1.86 -7.65 3.21
N GLU A 43 1.43 -6.93 4.26
CA GLU A 43 1.29 -7.49 5.61
C GLU A 43 0.23 -8.60 5.67
N GLY A 44 -0.90 -8.43 4.98
CA GLY A 44 -1.94 -9.46 4.87
C GLY A 44 -1.41 -10.75 4.25
N VAL A 45 -0.72 -10.64 3.11
CA VAL A 45 -0.07 -11.76 2.42
C VAL A 45 0.99 -12.43 3.31
N ARG A 46 1.86 -11.63 3.94
CA ARG A 46 2.92 -12.18 4.81
C ARG A 46 2.34 -12.88 6.04
N ARG A 47 1.27 -12.36 6.63
CA ARG A 47 0.58 -13.02 7.75
C ARG A 47 -0.09 -14.32 7.33
N GLU A 48 -0.57 -14.43 6.10
CA GLU A 48 -1.10 -15.69 5.57
C GLU A 48 0.03 -16.71 5.37
N GLU A 49 1.17 -16.29 4.83
CA GLU A 49 2.36 -17.14 4.62
C GLU A 49 3.02 -17.58 5.94
N THR A 50 3.14 -16.68 6.93
CA THR A 50 3.74 -17.00 8.25
C THR A 50 2.74 -17.55 9.26
N ARG A 51 1.44 -17.58 8.95
CA ARG A 51 0.48 -18.31 9.77
C ARG A 51 0.72 -19.80 9.54
N ARG A 52 1.07 -20.48 10.61
CA ARG A 52 1.03 -21.94 10.66
C ARG A 52 -0.36 -22.37 10.18
N PRO A 53 -0.48 -23.22 9.14
CA PRO A 53 -1.78 -23.67 8.66
C PRO A 53 -2.60 -24.17 9.84
N PRO A 54 -3.92 -23.90 9.86
CA PRO A 54 -4.78 -24.37 10.94
C PRO A 54 -4.51 -25.86 11.12
N ARG A 55 -4.16 -26.26 12.34
CA ARG A 55 -3.86 -27.66 12.65
C ARG A 55 -5.10 -28.45 12.24
N GLY A 56 -5.02 -29.15 11.11
CA GLY A 56 -6.04 -30.08 10.69
C GLY A 56 -6.35 -31.03 11.85
N PRO A 57 -7.58 -31.57 11.93
CA PRO A 57 -7.97 -32.42 13.05
C PRO A 57 -6.90 -33.48 13.29
N ARG A 58 -6.30 -33.46 14.48
CA ARG A 58 -5.40 -34.51 14.93
C ARG A 58 -6.22 -35.80 14.90
N ARG A 59 -5.85 -36.76 14.05
CA ARG A 59 -6.51 -38.07 13.82
C ARG A 59 -7.48 -38.12 12.61
N VAL A 60 -7.06 -37.66 11.44
CA VAL A 60 -7.57 -38.25 10.19
C VAL A 60 -6.44 -39.12 9.64
N ALA A 61 -6.53 -40.43 9.89
CA ALA A 61 -5.74 -41.37 9.12
C ALA A 61 -6.13 -41.17 7.65
N MET A 62 -5.17 -40.81 6.80
CA MET A 62 -5.40 -40.93 5.36
C MET A 62 -5.76 -42.38 5.07
N ALA A 63 -6.80 -42.60 4.26
CA ALA A 63 -7.17 -43.93 3.79
C ALA A 63 -5.91 -44.62 3.23
N GLY A 64 -5.49 -45.72 3.89
CA GLY A 64 -4.29 -46.48 3.53
C GLY A 64 -3.15 -46.48 4.56
N VAL A 65 -3.22 -45.74 5.67
CA VAL A 65 -2.19 -45.79 6.73
C VAL A 65 -2.52 -46.87 7.76
N THR A 66 -1.85 -48.01 7.68
CA THR A 66 -1.80 -49.04 8.73
C THR A 66 -0.56 -48.80 9.59
N TRP A 67 -0.73 -48.73 10.91
CA TRP A 67 0.41 -48.83 11.83
C TRP A 67 0.50 -50.27 12.31
N THR A 68 1.56 -50.96 11.90
CA THR A 68 2.10 -52.16 12.56
C THR A 68 3.31 -51.77 13.37
#